data_AF-A0A7S3P8K3-F1
#
_entry.id   AF-A0A7S3P8K3-F1
#
_cell.length_a   1.000
_cell.length_b   1.000
_cell.length_c   1.000
_cell.angle_alpha   90.00
_cell.angle_beta   90.00
_cell.angle_gamma   90.00
#
_symmetry.space_group_name_H-M   'P 1'
#
loop_
_entity.id
_entity.type
_entity.pdbx_description
1 polymer ?
#
loop_
_entity_poly.entity_id
_entity_poly.type
_entity_poly.pdbx_seq_one_letter_code
_entity_poly.pdbx_strand_id
1 'polypeptide(L)'
;MVIGPNGTGKSSVLNAICLGLGGTPAVLGRADDVRAFVQHGKDKAVIEITLAPGDHVIRREMDRHKGSEKGRGRGASTFYINDEKVTEKQV
;
A
#
# COMPACT_ATOMS: atom_id res chain seq x y z
N MET A 1 5.83 -8.71 16.80
CA MET A 1 4.63 -8.31 17.56
C MET A 1 4.58 -6.79 17.62
N VAL A 2 3.42 -6.16 17.35
CA VAL A 2 3.25 -4.69 17.35
C VAL A 2 2.24 -4.29 18.42
N ILE A 3 2.63 -3.43 19.37
CA ILE A 3 1.82 -3.05 20.54
C ILE A 3 1.78 -1.52 20.69
N GLY A 4 0.67 -0.97 21.19
CA GLY A 4 0.48 0.46 21.45
C GLY A 4 -0.98 0.84 21.73
N PRO A 5 -1.26 2.06 22.22
CA PRO A 5 -2.62 2.56 22.49
C PRO A 5 -3.55 2.59 21.25
N ASN A 6 -4.85 2.77 21.46
CA ASN A 6 -5.80 2.93 20.34
C ASN A 6 -5.52 4.22 19.56
N GLY A 7 -5.67 4.16 18.24
CA GLY A 7 -5.40 5.30 17.35
C GLY A 7 -3.92 5.53 16.99
N THR A 8 -2.96 4.76 17.52
CA THR A 8 -1.52 4.95 17.22
C THR A 8 -1.05 4.32 15.91
N GLY A 9 -1.96 3.83 15.07
CA GLY A 9 -1.63 3.32 13.74
C GLY A 9 -1.21 1.85 13.67
N LYS A 10 -1.42 1.03 14.71
CA LYS A 10 -1.13 -0.42 14.66
C LYS A 10 -1.82 -1.12 13.47
N SER A 11 -3.11 -0.88 13.29
CA SER A 11 -3.85 -1.40 12.12
C SER A 11 -3.39 -0.75 10.82
N SER A 12 -2.87 0.48 10.86
CA SER A 12 -2.28 1.12 9.68
C SER A 12 -1.01 0.41 9.23
N VAL A 13 -0.17 -0.06 10.16
CA VAL A 13 1.00 -0.90 9.84
C VAL A 13 0.56 -2.22 9.23
N LEU A 14 -0.44 -2.89 9.81
CA LEU A 14 -0.99 -4.13 9.23
C LEU A 14 -1.52 -3.91 7.81
N ASN A 15 -2.30 -2.85 7.61
CA ASN A 15 -2.82 -2.47 6.29
C ASN A 15 -1.68 -2.17 5.31
N ALA A 16 -0.63 -1.48 5.74
CA ALA A 16 0.53 -1.19 4.91
C ALA A 16 1.24 -2.49 4.48
N ILE A 17 1.42 -3.45 5.38
CA ILE A 17 2.01 -4.76 5.03
C ILE A 17 1.15 -5.46 3.98
N CYS A 18 -0.16 -5.57 4.22
CA CYS A 18 -1.07 -6.20 3.27
C CYS A 18 -1.06 -5.49 1.91
N LEU A 19 -1.18 -4.16 1.87
CA LEU A 19 -1.17 -3.40 0.62
C LEU A 19 0.18 -3.47 -0.10
N GLY A 20 1.29 -3.46 0.64
CA GLY A 20 2.63 -3.56 0.07
C GLY A 20 2.86 -4.89 -0.62
N LEU A 21 2.37 -5.99 -0.03
CA LEU A 21 2.49 -7.36 -0.56
C LEU A 21 1.36 -7.76 -1.52
N GLY A 22 0.83 -6.81 -2.31
CA GLY A 22 -0.17 -7.09 -3.35
C GLY A 22 -1.61 -7.27 -2.86
N GLY A 23 -1.89 -7.08 -1.57
CA GLY A 23 -3.25 -7.11 -1.03
C GLY A 23 -4.13 -5.98 -1.58
N THR A 24 -5.42 -6.28 -1.71
CA THR A 24 -6.42 -5.31 -2.20
C THR A 24 -7.13 -4.62 -1.03
N PRO A 25 -7.58 -3.35 -1.22
CA PRO A 25 -8.35 -2.62 -0.20
C PRO A 25 -9.55 -3.40 0.36
N ALA A 26 -10.23 -4.19 -0.49
CA ALA A 26 -11.40 -4.98 -0.12
C ALA A 26 -11.13 -6.00 1.00
N VAL A 27 -9.92 -6.58 1.05
CA VAL A 27 -9.54 -7.55 2.08
C VAL A 27 -9.36 -6.90 3.46
N LEU A 28 -9.14 -5.58 3.50
CA LEU A 28 -8.83 -4.85 4.73
C LEU A 28 -10.06 -4.40 5.52
N GLY A 29 -11.27 -4.54 4.94
CA GLY A 29 -12.52 -4.14 5.58
C GLY A 29 -12.59 -2.66 5.99
N ARG A 30 -11.74 -1.81 5.40
CA ARG A 30 -11.57 -0.40 5.79
C ARG A 30 -12.01 0.59 4.73
N ALA A 31 -11.66 0.32 3.47
CA ALA A 31 -12.00 1.18 2.34
C ALA A 31 -11.95 0.36 1.06
N ASP A 32 -12.76 0.74 0.07
CA ASP A 32 -12.76 0.10 -1.24
C ASP A 32 -11.73 0.70 -2.20
N ASP A 33 -11.26 1.91 -1.94
CA ASP A 33 -10.33 2.67 -2.78
C ASP A 33 -8.94 2.76 -2.13
N VAL A 34 -7.90 2.41 -2.89
CA VAL A 34 -6.51 2.47 -2.43
C VAL A 34 -6.08 3.88 -2.02
N ARG A 35 -6.65 4.93 -2.65
CA ARG A 35 -6.32 6.33 -2.36
C ARG A 35 -6.75 6.76 -0.96
N ALA A 36 -7.68 6.04 -0.34
CA ALA A 36 -8.09 6.26 1.05
C ALA A 36 -6.98 5.93 2.07
N PHE A 37 -5.94 5.20 1.66
CA PHE A 37 -4.78 4.88 2.50
C PHE A 37 -3.67 5.94 2.42
N VAL A 38 -3.80 6.94 1.53
CA VAL A 38 -2.94 8.12 1.54
C VAL A 38 -3.33 9.01 2.71
N GLN A 39 -2.37 9.41 3.54
CA GLN A 39 -2.60 10.28 4.70
C GLN A 39 -3.37 11.56 4.32
N HIS A 40 -4.35 11.97 5.14
CA HIS A 40 -5.09 13.21 4.94
C HIS A 40 -4.16 14.42 4.77
N GLY A 41 -4.46 15.28 3.80
CA GLY A 41 -3.62 16.44 3.46
C GLY A 41 -2.32 16.10 2.71
N LYS A 42 -2.05 14.83 2.38
CA LYS A 42 -0.94 14.41 1.53
C LYS A 42 -1.45 13.92 0.17
N ASP A 43 -0.64 14.10 -0.87
CA ASP A 43 -0.97 13.67 -2.23
C ASP A 43 -0.49 12.25 -2.53
N LYS A 44 0.59 11.82 -1.87
CA LYS A 44 1.26 10.54 -2.13
C LYS A 44 1.54 9.78 -0.84
N ALA A 45 1.61 8.46 -0.95
CA ALA A 45 2.08 7.56 0.09
C ALA A 45 2.97 6.48 -0.52
N VAL A 46 3.97 6.04 0.25
CA VAL A 46 4.91 4.99 -0.14
C VAL A 46 4.91 3.92 0.95
N ILE A 47 4.85 2.66 0.52
CA ILE A 47 5.07 1.49 1.36
C ILE A 47 6.30 0.79 0.81
N GLU A 48 7.26 0.47 1.65
CA GLU A 48 8.45 -0.29 1.31
C GLU A 48 8.65 -1.40 2.34
N ILE A 49 8.84 -2.64 1.86
CA ILE A 49 8.96 -3.84 2.67
C ILE A 49 10.18 -4.61 2.21
N THR A 50 11.13 -4.82 3.11
CA THR A 50 12.27 -5.72 2.90
C THR A 50 11.95 -7.10 3.46
N LEU A 51 12.14 -8.14 2.66
CA LEU A 51 11.87 -9.54 3.04
C LEU A 51 13.17 -10.30 3.36
N ALA A 52 13.12 -11.14 4.40
CA ALA A 52 14.22 -12.00 4.83
C ALA A 52 13.91 -13.51 4.61
N PRO A 53 14.94 -14.36 4.36
CA PRO A 53 16.35 -14.02 4.18
C PRO A 53 16.61 -13.39 2.80
N GLY A 54 17.42 -12.34 2.74
CA GLY A 54 17.78 -11.62 1.50
C GLY A 54 17.49 -10.11 1.57
N ASP A 55 17.69 -9.45 0.43
CA ASP A 55 17.46 -8.01 0.23
C ASP A 55 16.34 -7.77 -0.80
N HIS A 56 15.30 -8.62 -0.78
CA HIS A 56 14.14 -8.42 -1.65
C HIS A 56 13.30 -7.26 -1.13
N VAL A 57 13.26 -6.17 -1.88
CA VAL A 57 12.53 -4.95 -1.53
C VAL A 57 11.30 -4.83 -2.41
N ILE A 58 10.12 -4.89 -1.79
CA ILE A 58 8.84 -4.63 -2.43
C ILE A 58 8.42 -3.20 -2.09
N ARG A 59 8.20 -2.36 -3.10
CA ARG A 59 7.76 -0.98 -2.93
C ARG A 59 6.47 -0.72 -3.68
N ARG A 60 5.50 -0.10 -3.00
CA ARG A 60 4.23 0.38 -3.57
C ARG A 60 4.12 1.88 -3.36
N GLU A 61 3.96 2.62 -4.45
CA GLU A 61 3.64 4.05 -4.44
C GLU A 61 2.18 4.26 -4.76
N MET A 62 1.52 5.15 -4.01
CA MET A 62 0.11 5.50 -4.18
C MET A 62 -0.01 7.01 -4.38
N ASP A 63 -0.76 7.43 -5.39
CA ASP A 63 -1.00 8.83 -5.72
C ASP A 63 -2.51 9.11 -5.72
N ARG A 64 -2.94 10.04 -4.85
CA ARG A 64 -4.35 10.38 -4.66
C ARG A 64 -4.98 10.98 -5.93
N HIS A 65 -4.18 11.64 -6.77
CA HIS A 65 -4.66 12.32 -7.96
C HIS A 65 -4.68 11.43 -9.20
N LYS A 66 -4.22 10.17 -9.09
CA LYS A 66 -4.23 9.18 -10.17
C LYS A 66 -5.34 8.16 -9.99
N GLY A 67 -5.54 7.38 -11.06
CA GLY A 67 -6.50 6.29 -11.09
C GLY A 67 -7.96 6.73 -11.27
N SER A 68 -8.83 5.75 -11.47
CA SER A 68 -10.25 5.97 -11.72
C SER A 68 -11.07 5.83 -10.45
N GLU A 69 -11.98 6.76 -10.22
CA GLU A 69 -12.96 6.69 -9.12
C GLU A 69 -13.91 5.50 -9.28
N LYS A 70 -14.45 5.28 -10.50
CA LYS A 70 -15.23 4.07 -10.81
C LYS A 70 -14.42 2.78 -10.68
N GLY A 71 -13.11 2.88 -10.91
CA GLY A 71 -12.15 1.79 -10.78
C GLY A 71 -11.62 1.60 -9.36
N ARG A 72 -12.18 2.27 -8.34
CA ARG A 72 -11.71 2.17 -6.94
C ARG A 72 -10.21 2.46 -6.77
N GLY A 73 -9.73 3.45 -7.52
CA GLY A 73 -8.31 3.82 -7.52
C GLY A 73 -7.43 2.91 -8.38
N ARG A 74 -7.99 2.07 -9.27
CA ARG A 74 -7.21 1.36 -10.29
C ARG A 74 -6.41 2.37 -11.11
N GLY A 75 -5.09 2.17 -11.17
CA GLY A 75 -4.14 3.11 -11.79
C GLY A 75 -3.55 4.16 -10.84
N ALA A 76 -3.95 4.17 -9.56
CA ALA A 76 -3.37 5.03 -8.53
C ALA A 76 -2.11 4.42 -7.89
N SER A 77 -1.83 3.13 -8.13
CA SER A 77 -0.67 2.42 -7.57
C SER A 77 0.42 2.17 -8.62
N THR A 78 1.67 2.27 -8.21
CA THR A 78 2.86 1.80 -8.94
C THR A 78 3.66 0.85 -8.05
N PHE A 79 4.10 -0.28 -8.60
CA PHE A 79 4.80 -1.32 -7.86
C PHE A 79 6.23 -1.48 -8.35
N TYR A 80 7.13 -1.84 -7.42
CA TYR A 80 8.52 -2.12 -7.70
C TYR A 80 8.99 -3.33 -6.89
N ILE A 81 9.88 -4.12 -7.49
CA ILE A 81 10.64 -5.18 -6.83
C ILE A 81 12.12 -4.87 -7.10
N ASN A 82 12.91 -4.67 -6.04
CA ASN A 82 14.32 -4.31 -6.15
C ASN A 82 14.54 -3.09 -7.07
N ASP A 83 13.74 -2.05 -6.87
CA ASP A 83 13.68 -0.82 -7.68
C ASP A 83 13.26 -0.94 -9.15
N GLU A 84 13.07 -2.15 -9.65
CA GLU A 84 12.49 -2.37 -10.97
C GLU A 84 10.97 -2.26 -10.91
N LYS A 85 10.39 -1.42 -11.78
CA LYS A 85 8.94 -1.26 -11.87
C LYS A 85 8.31 -2.54 -12.41
N VAL A 86 7.34 -3.07 -11.67
CA VAL A 86 6.61 -4.30 -12.02
C VAL A 86 5.11 -4.08 -12.09
N THR A 87 4.38 -5.05 -12.63
CA THR A 87 2.92 -5.11 -12.56
C THR A 87 2.46 -5.62 -11.20
N GLU A 88 1.22 -5.29 -10.81
CA GLU A 88 0.61 -5.79 -9.57
C GLU A 88 0.56 -7.33 -9.52
N LYS A 89 0.45 -8.01 -10.67
CA LYS A 89 0.44 -9.49 -10.75
C LYS A 89 1.82 -10.12 -10.47
N GLN A 90 2.89 -9.34 -10.60
CA GLN A 90 4.27 -9.81 -10.36
C GLN A 90 4.70 -9.62 -8.90
N VAL A 91 3.99 -8.78 -8.14
CA VAL A 91 4.11 -8.67 -6.68
C VAL A 91 3.35 -9.82 -6.03
#